data_AF-W4L807-F1
#
_entry.id   AF-W4L807-F1
#
_cell.length_a   1.000
_cell.length_b   1.000
_cell.length_c   1.000
_cell.angle_alpha   90.00
_cell.angle_beta   90.00
_cell.angle_gamma   90.00
#
_symmetry.space_group_name_H-M   'P 1'
#
loop_
_entity.id
_entity.type
_entity.pdbx_description
1 polymer ?
#
loop_
_entity_poly.entity_id
_entity_poly.type
_entity_poly.pdbx_seq_one_letter_code
_entity_poly.pdbx_strand_id
1 'polypeptide(L)'
;MSAGAPSIAAGRPLPLGVSRDGASTNFAIVADRPVTLAIFLTDQAEPAFEFALERTGDVWHVALQGLPDVFEYGYRIVSSPPHPLLLDPYAKGSLRRFLRI
;
A
#
# COMPACT_ATOMS: atom_id res chain seq x y z
N MET A 1 -2.68 17.84 -13.72
CA MET A 1 -1.42 18.04 -12.97
C MET A 1 -0.73 16.70 -12.92
N SER A 2 0.49 16.57 -13.45
CA SER A 2 1.24 15.32 -13.30
C SER A 2 1.70 15.25 -11.85
N ALA A 3 1.06 14.40 -11.04
CA ALA A 3 1.61 14.10 -9.72
C ALA A 3 3.03 13.55 -9.94
N GLY A 4 4.01 14.09 -9.23
CA GLY A 4 5.35 13.50 -9.21
C GLY A 4 5.28 12.08 -8.64
N ALA A 5 6.35 11.29 -8.83
CA ALA A 5 6.41 9.97 -8.20
C ALA A 5 6.23 10.13 -6.67
N PRO A 6 5.40 9.28 -6.03
CA PRO A 6 5.17 9.40 -4.59
C PRO A 6 6.47 9.16 -3.81
N SER A 7 6.66 9.90 -2.72
CA SER A 7 7.84 9.80 -1.86
C SER A 7 7.52 9.06 -0.55
N ILE A 8 8.51 8.33 -0.04
CA ILE A 8 8.41 7.67 1.27
C ILE A 8 8.53 8.73 2.37
N ALA A 9 7.63 8.65 3.35
CA ALA A 9 7.64 9.40 4.60
C ALA A 9 7.73 8.44 5.80
N ALA A 10 7.85 8.99 7.01
CA ALA A 10 7.89 8.19 8.24
C ALA A 10 6.54 7.48 8.47
N GLY A 11 6.53 6.16 8.24
CA GLY A 11 5.38 5.30 8.45
C GLY A 11 5.07 5.06 9.94
N ARG A 12 3.83 4.61 10.21
CA ARG A 12 3.40 4.19 11.54
C ARG A 12 2.78 2.79 11.46
N PRO A 13 3.02 1.92 12.46
CA PRO A 13 2.43 0.59 12.50
C PRO A 13 0.93 0.60 12.82
N LEU A 14 0.36 1.74 13.20
CA LEU A 14 -1.06 1.88 13.53
C LEU A 14 -1.61 3.21 13.00
N PRO A 15 -2.91 3.27 12.67
CA PRO A 15 -3.87 2.16 12.66
C PRO A 15 -3.58 1.13 11.54
N LEU A 16 -4.08 -0.10 11.70
CA LEU A 16 -4.00 -1.11 10.64
C LEU A 16 -4.87 -0.73 9.44
N GLY A 17 -4.48 -1.24 8.27
CA GLY A 17 -5.02 -0.88 6.98
C GLY A 17 -4.44 0.44 6.48
N VAL A 18 -5.24 1.13 5.67
CA VAL A 18 -4.89 2.44 5.15
C VAL A 18 -5.50 3.58 5.95
N SER A 19 -4.73 4.63 6.15
CA SER A 19 -5.16 5.86 6.84
C SER A 19 -4.55 7.09 6.18
N ARG A 20 -5.36 8.16 6.03
CA ARG A 20 -4.87 9.47 5.58
C ARG A 20 -4.42 10.27 6.81
N ASP A 21 -3.18 10.73 6.82
CA ASP A 21 -2.58 11.61 7.83
C ASP A 21 -2.05 12.88 7.15
N GLY A 22 -2.89 13.92 7.11
CA GLY A 22 -2.60 15.17 6.41
C GLY A 22 -2.30 14.93 4.93
N ALA A 23 -1.07 15.24 4.51
CA ALA A 23 -0.59 15.07 3.14
C ALA A 23 -0.06 13.66 2.80
N SER A 24 -0.05 12.76 3.78
CA SER A 24 0.49 11.40 3.63
C SER A 24 -0.62 10.36 3.75
N THR A 25 -0.46 9.25 3.05
CA THR A 25 -1.27 8.04 3.25
C THR A 25 -0.40 6.96 3.87
N ASN A 26 -0.77 6.50 5.06
CA ASN A 26 -0.09 5.45 5.80
C ASN A 26 -0.77 4.11 5.57
N PHE A 27 0.03 3.09 5.27
CA PHE A 27 -0.38 1.71 5.07
C PHE A 27 0.26 0.86 6.17
N ALA A 28 -0.54 0.03 6.84
CA ALA A 28 -0.05 -0.88 7.87
C ALA A 28 -0.75 -2.23 7.80
N ILE A 29 0.01 -3.33 7.81
CA ILE A 29 -0.53 -4.69 7.72
C ILE A 29 0.24 -5.65 8.63
N VAL A 30 -0.47 -6.53 9.32
CA VAL A 30 0.14 -7.64 10.06
C VAL A 30 0.52 -8.73 9.07
N ALA A 31 1.78 -9.14 9.06
CA ALA A 31 2.24 -10.25 8.23
C ALA A 31 3.45 -10.97 8.84
N ASP A 32 3.53 -12.28 8.65
CA ASP A 32 4.62 -13.13 9.11
C ASP A 32 5.89 -13.02 8.25
N ARG A 33 5.75 -12.46 7.04
CA ARG A 33 6.79 -12.38 6.01
C ARG A 33 6.89 -10.97 5.43
N PRO A 34 8.03 -10.63 4.81
CA PRO A 34 8.18 -9.35 4.14
C PRO A 34 7.12 -9.15 3.06
N VAL A 35 6.57 -7.94 3.04
CA VAL A 35 5.54 -7.52 2.09
C VAL A 35 6.00 -6.28 1.33
N THR A 36 5.60 -6.16 0.07
CA THR A 36 5.67 -4.93 -0.71
C THR A 36 4.27 -4.36 -0.92
N LEU A 37 4.16 -3.04 -0.96
CA LEU A 37 2.95 -2.32 -1.36
C LEU A 37 3.05 -2.00 -2.84
N ALA A 38 2.03 -2.36 -3.60
CA ALA A 38 1.90 -2.05 -5.02
C ALA A 38 0.79 -1.02 -5.22
N ILE A 39 1.09 0.07 -5.93
CA ILE A 39 0.18 1.17 -6.22
C ILE A 39 -0.17 1.14 -7.71
N PHE A 40 -1.47 1.18 -7.99
CA PHE A 40 -2.05 1.18 -9.32
C PHE A 40 -2.72 2.52 -9.55
N LEU A 41 -2.40 3.16 -10.67
CA LEU A 41 -3.13 4.33 -11.13
C LEU A 41 -4.41 3.87 -11.82
N THR A 42 -5.44 4.71 -11.81
CA THR A 42 -6.74 4.41 -12.42
C THR A 42 -6.58 3.82 -13.83
N ASP A 43 -7.29 2.72 -14.09
CA ASP A 43 -7.32 1.98 -15.35
C ASP A 43 -5.98 1.29 -15.75
N GLN A 44 -5.03 1.13 -14.83
CA GLN A 44 -3.80 0.36 -15.07
C GLN A 44 -3.87 -1.05 -14.48
N ALA A 45 -3.50 -2.05 -15.29
CA ALA A 45 -3.45 -3.45 -14.87
C ALA A 45 -2.15 -3.81 -14.13
N GLU A 46 -1.08 -3.04 -14.37
CA GLU A 46 0.24 -3.23 -13.77
C GLU A 46 0.50 -2.13 -12.73
N PRO A 47 1.27 -2.42 -11.67
CA PRO A 47 1.58 -1.43 -10.66
C PRO A 47 2.47 -0.33 -11.24
N ALA A 48 2.08 0.93 -11.00
CA ALA A 48 2.88 2.09 -11.36
C ALA A 48 4.09 2.24 -10.43
N PHE A 49 3.92 1.83 -9.16
CA PHE A 49 4.96 1.91 -8.13
C PHE A 49 4.89 0.71 -7.19
N GLU A 50 6.04 0.22 -6.75
CA GLU A 50 6.14 -0.78 -5.68
C GLU A 50 7.08 -0.27 -4.58
N PHE A 51 6.70 -0.49 -3.31
CA PHE A 51 7.42 -0.02 -2.14
C PHE A 51 7.68 -1.16 -1.17
N ALA A 52 8.92 -1.28 -0.67
CA ALA A 52 9.23 -2.12 0.47
C ALA A 52 8.73 -1.44 1.76
N LEU A 53 8.24 -2.24 2.71
CA LEU A 53 7.71 -1.75 3.98
C LEU A 53 8.73 -1.90 5.10
N GLU A 54 8.69 -0.99 6.06
CA GLU A 54 9.39 -1.13 7.34
C GLU A 54 8.60 -2.06 8.29
N ARG A 55 9.26 -2.66 9.27
CA ARG A 55 8.61 -3.55 10.25
C ARG A 55 8.75 -3.02 11.67
N THR A 56 7.65 -3.04 12.43
CA THR A 56 7.61 -2.77 13.87
C THR A 56 6.74 -3.82 14.55
N GLY A 57 7.34 -4.67 15.39
CA GLY A 57 6.66 -5.86 15.91
C GLY A 57 6.26 -6.79 14.76
N ASP A 58 4.98 -7.14 14.65
CA ASP A 58 4.44 -7.96 13.56
C ASP A 58 3.78 -7.14 12.44
N VAL A 59 3.90 -5.82 12.51
CA VAL A 59 3.29 -4.91 11.54
C VAL A 59 4.32 -4.39 10.55
N TRP A 60 4.01 -4.54 9.27
CA TRP A 60 4.68 -3.92 8.14
C TRP A 60 3.99 -2.62 7.78
N HIS A 61 4.72 -1.53 7.61
CA HIS A 61 4.13 -0.22 7.33
C HIS A 61 5.00 0.67 6.44
N VAL A 62 4.33 1.63 5.79
CA VAL A 62 4.95 2.70 5.01
C VAL A 62 3.98 3.88 4.93
N ALA A 63 4.50 5.11 4.95
CA ALA A 63 3.73 6.29 4.60
C ALA A 63 4.21 6.85 3.26
N LEU A 64 3.27 7.24 2.40
CA LEU A 64 3.55 7.82 1.08
C LEU A 64 2.94 9.22 0.97
N GLN A 65 3.70 10.15 0.42
CA GLN A 65 3.24 11.49 0.06
C GLN A 65 3.10 11.65 -1.46
N GLY A 66 2.17 12.49 -1.91
CA GLY A 66 1.97 12.78 -3.32
C GLY A 66 1.20 11.70 -4.10
N LEU A 67 0.53 10.78 -3.41
CA LEU A 67 -0.45 9.90 -4.04
C LEU A 67 -1.62 10.72 -4.58
N PRO A 68 -2.19 10.34 -5.74
CA PRO A 68 -3.38 11.01 -6.27
C PRO A 68 -4.59 10.79 -5.36
N ASP A 69 -5.65 11.58 -5.56
CA ASP A 69 -6.88 11.46 -4.76
C ASP A 69 -7.55 10.09 -4.91
N VAL A 70 -7.45 9.50 -6.11
CA VAL A 70 -7.98 8.19 -6.46
C VAL A 70 -6.85 7.31 -6.98
N PHE A 71 -6.65 6.19 -6.32
CA PHE A 71 -5.74 5.13 -6.74
C PHE A 71 -6.23 3.79 -6.20
N GLU A 72 -5.59 2.74 -6.67
CA GLU A 72 -5.79 1.37 -6.26
C GLU A 72 -4.50 0.82 -5.64
N TYR A 73 -4.61 -0.09 -4.68
CA TYR A 73 -3.44 -0.72 -4.09
C TYR A 73 -3.67 -2.18 -3.69
N GLY A 74 -2.56 -2.89 -3.47
CA GLY A 74 -2.54 -4.19 -2.81
C GLY A 74 -1.15 -4.53 -2.28
N TYR A 75 -1.05 -5.64 -1.55
CA TYR A 75 0.21 -6.11 -0.98
C TYR A 75 0.72 -7.35 -1.71
N ARG A 76 2.04 -7.53 -1.79
CA ARG A 76 2.64 -8.77 -2.29
C ARG A 76 3.56 -9.35 -1.23
N ILE A 77 3.41 -10.63 -0.94
CA ILE A 77 4.39 -11.35 -0.10
C ILE A 77 5.66 -11.54 -0.92
N VAL A 78 6.80 -11.15 -0.36
CA VAL A 78 8.11 -11.40 -0.95
C VAL A 78 8.45 -12.87 -0.77
N SER A 79 8.41 -13.63 -1.85
CA SER A 79 8.69 -15.07 -1.87
C SER A 79 9.32 -15.48 -3.20
N SER A 80 9.98 -16.65 -3.20
CA SER A 80 10.39 -17.34 -4.42
C SER A 80 9.72 -18.72 -4.45
N PRO A 81 8.81 -19.00 -5.41
CA PRO A 81 8.33 -18.11 -6.47
C PRO A 81 7.43 -16.96 -5.96
N PRO A 82 7.21 -15.88 -6.74
CA PRO A 82 6.38 -14.74 -6.33
C PRO A 82 4.92 -15.15 -6.07
N HIS A 83 4.35 -14.71 -4.94
CA HIS A 83 2.93 -14.89 -4.67
C HIS A 83 2.07 -13.85 -5.44
N PRO A 84 0.79 -14.17 -5.73
CA PRO A 84 -0.18 -13.21 -6.26
C PRO A 84 -0.36 -11.99 -5.34
N LEU A 85 -0.84 -10.87 -5.90
CA LEU A 85 -1.20 -9.69 -5.11
C LEU A 85 -2.37 -10.03 -4.18
N LEU A 86 -2.24 -9.63 -2.92
CA LEU A 86 -3.19 -9.81 -1.85
C LEU A 86 -3.94 -8.49 -1.59
N LEU A 87 -5.24 -8.60 -1.33
CA LEU A 87 -6.03 -7.47 -0.87
C LEU A 87 -5.72 -7.16 0.59
N ASP A 88 -5.83 -5.88 0.96
CA ASP A 88 -5.73 -5.46 2.35
C ASP A 88 -6.93 -6.01 3.14
N PRO A 89 -6.72 -6.87 4.15
CA PRO A 89 -7.82 -7.41 4.96
C PRO A 89 -8.53 -6.35 5.80
N TYR A 90 -7.93 -5.17 5.98
CA TYR A 90 -8.46 -4.05 6.76
C TYR A 90 -9.05 -2.94 5.89
N ALA A 91 -9.15 -3.19 4.58
CA ALA A 91 -9.76 -2.30 3.61
C ALA A 91 -11.20 -1.90 3.98
N LYS A 92 -11.46 -0.60 4.16
CA LYS A 92 -12.83 -0.07 4.33
C LYS A 92 -13.45 0.27 2.97
N GLY A 93 -13.61 -0.72 2.11
CA GLY A 93 -14.24 -0.55 0.79
C GLY A 93 -14.24 -1.83 -0.03
N SER A 94 -15.41 -2.44 -0.25
CA SER A 94 -15.53 -3.69 -1.01
C SER A 94 -15.93 -3.38 -2.46
N LEU A 95 -15.05 -3.59 -3.44
CA LEU A 95 -15.16 -4.64 -4.48
C LEU A 95 -14.22 -4.43 -5.67
N ARG A 96 -13.75 -5.57 -6.20
CA ARG A 96 -13.03 -5.84 -7.47
C ARG A 96 -11.53 -5.55 -7.47
N ARG A 97 -10.78 -6.58 -7.06
CA ARG A 97 -9.35 -6.84 -7.33
C ARG A 97 -8.34 -5.85 -6.75
N PHE A 98 -8.74 -4.62 -6.42
CA PHE A 98 -7.92 -3.61 -5.77
C PHE A 98 -8.79 -2.71 -4.87
N LEU A 99 -8.22 -2.15 -3.80
CA LEU A 99 -8.95 -1.23 -2.91
C LEU A 99 -8.84 0.20 -3.43
N ARG A 100 -9.98 0.87 -3.58
CA ARG A 100 -10.08 2.30 -3.91
C ARG A 100 -10.20 3.14 -2.63
N ILE A 101 -9.40 4.21 -2.54
CA ILE A 101 -9.43 5.20 -1.44
C ILE A 101 -9.93 6.56 -1.96
#